data_AF-A0A3D0DNG6-F1
#
_entry.id   AF-A0A3D0DNG6-F1
#
_cell.length_a   1.000
_cell.length_b   1.000
_cell.length_c   1.000
_cell.angle_alpha   90.00
_cell.angle_beta   90.00
_cell.angle_gamma   90.00
#
_symmetry.space_group_name_H-M   'P 1'
#
loop_
_entity.id
_entity.type
_entity.pdbx_description
1 polymer ?
#
loop_
_entity_poly.entity_id
_entity_poly.type
_entity_poly.pdbx_seq_one_letter_code
_entity_poly.pdbx_strand_id
1 'polypeptide(L)'
;AGVLKKQKKNKGDRKTSAGKPLHFISSDGYDIYVGKNNIQNEKLTFGIAVGKDIWFHAKSVPGSHVIVKLKDGEERLEDIPDRVFEEAAALAAYYSSSKDAPKVEIDYTERKNLKKPPAANPGYVIYHTNYSMMAVPAVSEGVKILDD
;
A
#
# COMPACT_ATOMS: atom_id res chain seq x y z
N ALA A 1 32.27 -27.87 -41.33
CA ALA A 1 31.58 -26.57 -41.15
C ALA A 1 30.17 -26.84 -40.62
N GLY A 2 29.82 -26.35 -39.43
CA GLY A 2 28.48 -26.50 -38.87
C GLY A 2 28.16 -25.27 -38.02
N VAL A 3 27.18 -24.47 -38.44
CA VAL A 3 26.75 -23.27 -37.73
C VAL A 3 25.43 -23.59 -37.03
N LEU A 4 25.45 -23.62 -35.70
CA LEU A 4 24.25 -23.76 -34.86
C LEU A 4 23.52 -22.42 -34.81
N LYS A 5 22.34 -22.34 -35.46
CA LYS A 5 21.41 -21.22 -35.30
C LYS A 5 20.73 -21.30 -33.93
N LYS A 6 21.03 -20.35 -33.05
CA LYS A 6 20.39 -20.19 -31.75
C LYS A 6 18.96 -19.65 -31.95
N GLN A 7 17.95 -20.47 -31.67
CA GLN A 7 16.54 -20.04 -31.67
C GLN A 7 16.33 -18.90 -30.67
N LYS A 8 15.85 -17.75 -31.17
CA LYS A 8 15.36 -16.65 -30.33
C LYS A 8 14.12 -17.15 -29.59
N LYS A 9 14.21 -17.30 -28.26
CA LYS A 9 13.02 -17.46 -27.40
C LYS A 9 12.15 -16.22 -27.58
N ASN A 10 10.96 -16.41 -28.12
CA ASN A 10 9.90 -15.41 -28.13
C ASN A 10 9.66 -14.98 -26.67
N LYS A 11 9.93 -13.69 -26.38
CA LYS A 11 9.43 -13.02 -25.18
C LYS A 11 7.92 -12.90 -25.36
N GLY A 12 7.21 -14.00 -25.07
CA GLY A 12 5.76 -14.00 -24.95
C GLY A 12 5.34 -12.92 -23.96
N ASP A 13 4.25 -12.25 -24.30
CA ASP A 13 3.57 -11.25 -23.49
C ASP A 13 3.55 -11.61 -22.01
N ARG A 14 4.49 -11.06 -21.23
CA ARG A 14 4.18 -10.73 -19.84
C ARG A 14 3.31 -9.48 -19.88
N LYS A 15 2.04 -9.68 -20.30
CA LYS A 15 0.96 -8.94 -19.65
C LYS A 15 1.17 -9.21 -18.18
N THR A 16 1.68 -8.22 -17.46
CA THR A 16 1.71 -8.24 -16.01
C THR A 16 0.27 -8.49 -15.60
N SER A 17 -0.06 -9.72 -15.24
CA SER A 17 -1.22 -9.98 -14.41
C SER A 17 -0.97 -9.10 -13.20
N ALA A 18 -1.60 -7.94 -13.16
CA ALA A 18 -1.57 -7.08 -11.99
C ALA A 18 -2.19 -7.93 -10.89
N GLY A 19 -1.32 -8.62 -10.14
CA GLY A 19 -1.73 -9.49 -9.04
C GLY A 19 -2.58 -8.68 -8.06
N LYS A 20 -3.29 -9.35 -7.18
CA LYS A 20 -3.98 -8.65 -6.10
C LYS A 20 -2.92 -7.93 -5.23
N PRO A 21 -3.27 -6.78 -4.62
CA PRO A 21 -2.51 -6.25 -3.50
C PRO A 21 -2.33 -7.34 -2.44
N LEU A 22 -1.28 -7.24 -1.64
CA LEU A 22 -1.18 -8.08 -0.45
C LEU A 22 -2.36 -7.75 0.46
N HIS A 23 -2.90 -8.78 1.11
CA HIS A 23 -4.04 -8.65 2.01
C HIS A 23 -3.65 -9.19 3.37
N PHE A 24 -3.74 -8.32 4.36
CA PHE A 24 -3.48 -8.58 5.75
C PHE A 24 -4.72 -8.37 6.60
N ILE A 25 -4.75 -9.02 7.76
CA ILE A 25 -5.75 -8.77 8.80
C ILE A 25 -5.01 -8.26 10.02
N SER A 26 -5.41 -7.08 10.51
CA SER A 26 -4.89 -6.48 11.73
C SER A 26 -5.17 -7.35 12.95
N SER A 27 -4.48 -7.11 14.07
CA SER A 27 -4.76 -7.82 15.33
C SER A 27 -6.22 -7.65 15.79
N ASP A 28 -6.84 -6.52 15.44
CA ASP A 28 -8.24 -6.19 15.75
C ASP A 28 -9.22 -6.59 14.63
N GLY A 29 -8.76 -7.35 13.63
CA GLY A 29 -9.61 -7.91 12.57
C GLY A 29 -9.99 -6.94 11.45
N TYR A 30 -9.17 -5.91 11.19
CA TYR A 30 -9.37 -4.98 10.07
C TYR A 30 -8.65 -5.47 8.84
N ASP A 31 -9.26 -5.31 7.67
CA ASP A 31 -8.60 -5.56 6.40
C ASP A 31 -7.57 -4.46 6.11
N ILE A 32 -6.31 -4.86 5.93
CA ILE A 32 -5.22 -4.00 5.50
C ILE A 32 -4.69 -4.49 4.16
N TYR A 33 -4.67 -3.61 3.16
CA TYR A 33 -4.17 -3.92 1.82
C TYR A 33 -2.89 -3.16 1.52
N VAL A 34 -1.91 -3.82 0.89
CA VAL A 34 -0.62 -3.21 0.51
C VAL A 34 -0.36 -3.40 -0.99
N GLY A 35 -0.18 -2.29 -1.70
CA GLY A 35 0.15 -2.34 -3.13
C GLY A 35 1.60 -2.75 -3.39
N LYS A 36 1.84 -3.71 -4.30
CA LYS A 36 3.19 -4.22 -4.62
C LYS A 36 3.95 -3.41 -5.67
N ASN A 37 3.26 -2.49 -6.35
CA ASN A 37 3.82 -1.61 -7.39
C ASN A 37 2.87 -0.44 -7.65
N ASN A 38 3.30 0.51 -8.48
CA ASN A 38 2.57 1.74 -8.77
C ASN A 38 1.19 1.51 -9.43
N ILE A 39 1.03 0.49 -10.29
CA ILE A 39 -0.25 0.12 -10.90
C ILE A 39 -1.21 -0.42 -9.83
N GLN A 40 -0.70 -1.26 -8.92
CA GLN A 40 -1.49 -1.75 -7.79
C GLN A 40 -1.81 -0.64 -6.79
N ASN A 41 -0.89 0.25 -6.49
CA ASN A 41 -1.12 1.43 -5.64
C ASN A 41 -2.28 2.27 -6.18
N GLU A 42 -2.30 2.52 -7.49
CA GLU A 42 -3.41 3.23 -8.14
C GLU A 42 -4.73 2.49 -7.99
N LYS A 43 -4.76 1.20 -8.37
CA LYS A 43 -5.98 0.39 -8.28
C LYS A 43 -6.48 0.29 -6.85
N LEU A 44 -5.57 0.13 -5.89
CA LEU A 44 -5.87 0.03 -4.48
C LEU A 44 -6.50 1.34 -3.98
N THR A 45 -5.83 2.47 -4.19
CA THR A 45 -6.28 3.77 -3.70
C THR A 45 -7.53 4.29 -4.41
N PHE A 46 -7.60 4.17 -5.73
CA PHE A 46 -8.68 4.79 -6.50
C PHE A 46 -9.79 3.84 -6.94
N GLY A 47 -9.54 2.53 -6.94
CA GLY A 47 -10.51 1.52 -7.40
C GLY A 47 -11.05 0.56 -6.31
N ILE A 48 -10.29 0.27 -5.26
CA ILE A 48 -10.70 -0.64 -4.17
C ILE A 48 -11.12 0.12 -2.92
N ALA A 49 -10.36 1.15 -2.56
CA ALA A 49 -10.64 1.96 -1.39
C ALA A 49 -11.84 2.90 -1.61
N VAL A 50 -12.69 3.01 -0.60
CA VAL A 50 -13.80 3.97 -0.51
C VAL A 50 -13.35 5.23 0.21
N GLY A 51 -14.15 6.30 0.16
CA GLY A 51 -13.74 7.63 0.63
C GLY A 51 -13.24 7.69 2.08
N LYS A 52 -13.84 6.92 2.98
CA LYS A 52 -13.52 6.93 4.42
C LYS A 52 -12.37 5.99 4.80
N ASP A 53 -11.97 5.08 3.91
CA ASP A 53 -10.84 4.18 4.17
C ASP A 53 -9.57 4.99 4.43
N ILE A 54 -8.69 4.48 5.28
CA ILE A 54 -7.50 5.20 5.69
C ILE A 54 -6.34 4.77 4.82
N TRP A 55 -5.69 5.75 4.20
CA TRP A 55 -4.50 5.56 3.41
C TRP A 55 -3.25 5.93 4.20
N PHE A 56 -2.19 5.14 4.03
CA PHE A 56 -0.88 5.36 4.62
C PHE A 56 0.22 5.27 3.55
N HIS A 57 1.28 6.06 3.73
CA HIS A 57 2.48 6.00 2.89
C HIS A 57 3.71 6.60 3.60
N ALA A 58 4.88 6.07 3.29
CA ALA A 58 6.13 6.60 3.81
C ALA A 58 6.40 8.02 3.30
N LYS A 59 6.61 8.97 4.20
CA LYS A 59 6.72 10.39 3.87
C LYS A 59 8.00 10.67 3.08
N SER A 60 7.87 11.44 2.00
CA SER A 60 8.98 11.92 1.17
C SER A 60 9.88 10.85 0.53
N VAL A 61 9.50 9.57 0.57
CA VAL A 61 10.25 8.46 -0.03
C VAL A 61 9.34 7.55 -0.84
N PRO A 62 9.86 6.82 -1.85
CA PRO A 62 9.07 5.83 -2.56
C PRO A 62 8.60 4.69 -1.65
N GLY A 63 7.33 4.30 -1.77
CA GLY A 63 6.79 3.14 -1.06
C GLY A 63 5.45 2.65 -1.57
N SER A 64 4.96 1.61 -0.90
CA SER A 64 3.63 1.06 -1.13
C SER A 64 2.54 1.97 -0.57
N HIS A 65 1.40 2.02 -1.27
CA HIS A 65 0.18 2.51 -0.66
C HIS A 65 -0.37 1.41 0.25
N VAL A 66 -0.74 1.79 1.47
CA VAL A 66 -1.42 0.90 2.42
C VAL A 66 -2.81 1.45 2.69
N ILE A 67 -3.82 0.59 2.66
CA ILE A 67 -5.22 0.95 2.93
C ILE A 67 -5.74 0.10 4.09
N VAL A 68 -6.29 0.75 5.12
CA VAL A 68 -7.13 0.13 6.14
C VAL A 68 -8.60 0.32 5.75
N LYS A 69 -9.36 -0.77 5.65
CA LYS A 69 -10.80 -0.72 5.44
C LYS A 69 -11.51 -0.43 6.76
N LEU A 70 -12.42 0.55 6.75
CA LEU A 70 -13.33 0.75 7.87
C LEU A 70 -14.36 -0.38 7.92
N LYS A 71 -14.77 -0.75 9.13
CA LYS A 71 -15.86 -1.71 9.36
C LYS A 71 -17.21 -0.98 9.29
N ASP A 72 -18.27 -1.76 9.09
CA ASP A 72 -19.63 -1.23 9.06
C ASP A 72 -19.97 -0.52 10.38
N GLY A 73 -20.44 0.72 10.27
CA GLY A 73 -20.83 1.56 11.42
C GLY A 73 -19.70 2.44 11.98
N GLU A 74 -18.46 2.28 11.53
CA GLU A 74 -17.37 3.20 11.86
C GLU A 74 -17.39 4.40 10.91
N GLU A 75 -17.35 5.60 11.49
CA GLU A 75 -17.56 6.84 10.76
C GLU A 75 -16.39 7.80 10.90
N ARG A 76 -15.61 7.65 11.98
CA ARG A 76 -14.55 8.58 12.39
C ARG A 76 -13.30 7.79 12.73
N LEU A 77 -12.15 8.46 12.61
CA LEU A 77 -10.84 7.87 12.95
C LEU A 77 -10.77 7.38 14.40
N GLU A 78 -11.43 8.08 15.32
CA GLU A 78 -11.51 7.73 16.74
C GLU A 78 -12.32 6.46 17.05
N ASP A 79 -13.08 5.96 16.07
CA ASP A 79 -13.81 4.70 16.21
C ASP A 79 -12.88 3.49 15.97
N ILE A 80 -11.65 3.72 15.47
CA ILE A 80 -10.67 2.69 15.12
C ILE A 80 -9.58 2.62 16.20
N PRO A 81 -9.21 1.43 16.70
CA PRO A 81 -8.14 1.30 17.69
C PRO A 81 -6.78 1.79 17.18
N ASP A 82 -6.03 2.50 18.03
CA ASP A 82 -4.68 3.02 17.72
C ASP A 82 -3.74 1.94 17.15
N ARG A 83 -3.85 0.70 17.66
CA ARG A 83 -3.06 -0.44 17.20
C ARG A 83 -3.18 -0.69 15.69
N VAL A 84 -4.36 -0.46 15.11
CA VAL A 84 -4.59 -0.64 13.67
C VAL A 84 -3.78 0.38 12.87
N PHE A 85 -3.67 1.61 13.36
CA PHE A 85 -2.83 2.65 12.75
C PHE A 85 -1.35 2.29 12.86
N GLU A 86 -0.91 1.81 14.03
CA GLU A 86 0.47 1.38 14.26
C GLU A 86 0.86 0.23 13.32
N GLU A 87 0.01 -0.78 13.17
CA GLU A 87 0.23 -1.93 12.28
C GLU A 87 0.26 -1.52 10.81
N ALA A 88 -0.69 -0.68 10.37
CA ALA A 88 -0.72 -0.17 9.00
C ALA A 88 0.50 0.71 8.68
N ALA A 89 0.91 1.56 9.63
CA ALA A 89 2.09 2.41 9.47
C ALA A 89 3.39 1.60 9.46
N ALA A 90 3.50 0.55 10.29
CA ALA A 90 4.63 -0.37 10.26
C ALA A 90 4.75 -1.09 8.90
N LEU A 91 3.62 -1.51 8.31
CA LEU A 91 3.59 -2.07 6.96
C LEU A 91 4.01 -1.03 5.90
N ALA A 92 3.51 0.20 5.98
CA ALA A 92 3.90 1.27 5.06
C ALA A 92 5.40 1.57 5.13
N ALA A 93 5.98 1.54 6.35
CA ALA A 93 7.40 1.67 6.57
C ALA A 93 8.19 0.47 5.99
N TYR A 94 7.74 -0.75 6.25
CA TYR A 94 8.38 -1.99 5.79
C TYR A 94 8.38 -2.14 4.27
N TYR A 95 7.29 -1.76 3.61
CA TYR A 95 7.16 -1.78 2.15
C TYR A 95 7.56 -0.45 1.48
N SER A 96 8.47 0.30 2.10
CA SER A 96 9.09 1.50 1.53
C SER A 96 10.56 1.30 1.20
N SER A 97 11.17 2.26 0.49
CA SER A 97 12.62 2.31 0.32
C SER A 97 13.38 2.57 1.63
N SER A 98 12.70 2.97 2.71
CA SER A 98 13.28 3.30 4.01
C SER A 98 13.14 2.19 5.05
N LYS A 99 12.84 0.96 4.63
CA LYS A 99 12.59 -0.20 5.51
C LYS A 99 13.74 -0.54 6.48
N ASP A 100 14.97 -0.14 6.16
CA ASP A 100 16.15 -0.44 6.98
C ASP A 100 16.45 0.69 8.00
N ALA A 101 15.66 1.76 8.00
CA ALA A 101 15.76 2.84 8.97
C ALA A 101 15.18 2.42 10.34
N PRO A 102 15.72 2.93 11.46
CA PRO A 102 15.21 2.57 12.79
C PRO A 102 13.75 3.01 13.01
N LYS A 103 13.37 4.15 12.43
CA LYS A 103 11.99 4.64 12.35
C LYS A 103 11.80 5.40 11.04
N VAL A 104 10.58 5.36 10.51
CA VAL A 104 10.16 6.05 9.29
C VAL A 104 8.96 6.94 9.62
N GLU A 105 8.94 8.16 9.12
CA GLU A 105 7.77 9.03 9.22
C GLU A 105 6.73 8.61 8.17
N ILE A 106 5.50 8.34 8.61
CA ILE A 106 4.40 7.84 7.78
C ILE A 106 3.30 8.88 7.79
N ASP A 107 2.88 9.29 6.59
CA ASP A 107 1.68 10.11 6.43
C ASP A 107 0.46 9.21 6.34
N TYR A 108 -0.64 9.64 6.97
CA TYR A 108 -1.93 8.99 6.84
C TYR A 108 -3.08 9.97 6.75
N THR A 109 -4.12 9.60 6.01
CA THR A 109 -5.32 10.40 5.80
C THR A 109 -6.43 9.54 5.23
N GLU A 110 -7.68 10.00 5.31
CA GLU A 110 -8.78 9.34 4.59
C GLU A 110 -8.57 9.41 3.07
N ARG A 111 -8.90 8.34 2.36
CA ARG A 111 -8.74 8.23 0.90
C ARG A 111 -9.43 9.38 0.16
N LYS A 112 -10.55 9.91 0.65
CA LYS A 112 -11.27 11.04 0.03
C LYS A 112 -10.43 12.32 -0.08
N ASN A 113 -9.39 12.46 0.76
CA ASN A 113 -8.48 13.60 0.74
C ASN A 113 -7.42 13.49 -0.36
N LEU A 114 -7.26 12.31 -0.96
CA LEU A 114 -6.31 12.07 -2.04
C LEU A 114 -6.89 12.47 -3.39
N LYS A 115 -6.05 13.09 -4.22
CA LYS A 115 -6.36 13.37 -5.62
C LYS A 115 -5.28 12.82 -6.53
N LYS A 116 -5.67 12.33 -7.70
CA LYS A 116 -4.75 12.04 -8.80
C LYS A 116 -4.78 13.22 -9.77
N PRO A 117 -3.67 13.95 -9.96
CA PRO A 117 -3.60 14.99 -10.98
C PRO A 117 -3.81 14.40 -12.38
N PRO A 118 -4.42 15.15 -13.31
CA PRO A 118 -4.54 14.73 -14.70
C PRO A 118 -3.18 14.34 -15.30
N ALA A 119 -3.15 13.26 -16.07
CA ALA A 119 -1.96 12.72 -16.72
C ALA A 119 -0.79 12.32 -15.79
N ALA A 120 -0.97 12.30 -14.47
CA ALA A 120 0.05 11.80 -13.55
C ALA A 120 0.27 10.28 -13.73
N ASN A 121 1.51 9.86 -13.48
CA ASN A 121 1.89 8.45 -13.50
C ASN A 121 1.02 7.62 -12.53
N PRO A 122 0.83 6.31 -12.79
CA PRO A 122 0.09 5.46 -11.89
C PRO A 122 0.62 5.53 -10.46
N GLY A 123 -0.29 5.60 -9.48
CA GLY A 123 0.03 5.63 -8.06
C GLY A 123 0.46 7.01 -7.55
N TYR A 124 0.60 8.01 -8.42
CA TYR A 124 0.88 9.37 -7.97
C TYR A 124 -0.35 10.00 -7.31
N VAL A 125 -0.15 10.55 -6.11
CA VAL A 125 -1.21 11.18 -5.31
C VAL A 125 -0.76 12.56 -4.82
N ILE A 126 -1.74 13.46 -4.66
CA ILE A 126 -1.58 14.71 -3.94
C ILE A 126 -2.59 14.78 -2.79
N TYR A 127 -2.20 15.40 -1.69
CA TYR A 127 -3.04 15.66 -0.52
C TYR A 127 -2.54 16.91 0.20
N HIS A 128 -3.45 17.58 0.90
CA HIS A 128 -3.15 18.79 1.70
C HIS A 128 -3.58 18.65 3.17
N THR A 129 -4.31 17.58 3.48
CA THR A 129 -4.80 17.27 4.82
C THR A 129 -4.35 15.86 5.15
N ASN A 130 -3.43 15.74 6.10
CA ASN A 130 -2.94 14.48 6.61
C ASN A 130 -2.48 14.66 8.06
N TYR A 131 -2.33 13.52 8.72
CA TYR A 131 -1.55 13.39 9.94
C TYR A 131 -0.23 12.67 9.60
N SER A 132 0.71 12.70 10.53
CA SER A 132 1.98 11.98 10.41
C SER A 132 2.30 11.26 11.72
N MET A 133 2.90 10.07 11.65
CA MET A 133 3.37 9.32 12.82
C MET A 133 4.72 8.65 12.54
N MET A 134 5.48 8.36 13.60
CA MET A 134 6.73 7.59 13.47
C MET A 134 6.44 6.10 13.64
N ALA A 135 6.84 5.28 12.67
CA ALA A 135 6.67 3.83 12.70
C ALA A 135 8.01 3.10 12.62
N VAL A 136 8.12 1.97 13.31
CA VAL A 136 9.23 1.03 13.13
C VAL A 136 8.85 0.09 11.97
N PRO A 137 9.69 -0.06 10.93
CA PRO A 137 9.42 -1.00 9.85
C PRO A 137 9.27 -2.44 10.36
N ALA A 138 8.09 -3.04 10.20
CA ALA A 138 7.83 -4.41 10.61
C ALA A 138 6.59 -4.99 9.90
N VAL A 139 6.57 -6.31 9.77
CA VAL A 139 5.34 -7.09 9.61
C VAL A 139 5.09 -7.74 10.97
N SER A 140 4.19 -7.19 11.77
CA SER A 140 4.00 -7.63 13.17
C SER A 140 3.44 -9.05 13.24
N GLU A 141 3.78 -9.80 14.30
CA GLU A 141 3.31 -11.18 14.48
C GLU A 141 1.78 -11.30 14.59
N GLY A 142 1.11 -10.25 15.05
CA GLY A 142 -0.35 -10.18 15.14
C GLY A 142 -1.05 -9.99 13.80
N VAL A 143 -0.34 -9.52 12.78
CA VAL A 143 -0.88 -9.26 11.44
C VAL A 143 -0.77 -10.52 10.59
N LYS A 144 -1.91 -11.03 10.12
CA LYS A 144 -1.98 -12.27 9.32
C LYS A 144 -2.07 -11.94 7.84
N ILE A 145 -1.18 -12.48 7.02
CA ILE A 145 -1.30 -12.42 5.56
C ILE A 145 -2.30 -13.49 5.08
N LEU A 146 -3.24 -13.09 4.23
CA LEU A 146 -4.29 -13.99 3.72
C LEU A 146 -3.98 -14.58 2.34
N ASP A 147 -3.27 -13.86 1.48
CA ASP A 147 -2.95 -14.32 0.11
C ASP A 147 -1.62 -13.69 -0.37
N ASP A 148 -0.67 -14.51 -0.85
CA ASP A 148 0.60 -14.10 -1.47
C ASP A 148 0.58 -14.26 -3.01
#